data_AF-A0A1A8XIT0-F1
#
_entry.id   AF-A0A1A8XIT0-F1
#
_cell.length_a   1.000
_cell.length_b   1.000
_cell.length_c   1.000
_cell.angle_alpha   90.00
_cell.angle_beta   90.00
_cell.angle_gamma   90.00
#
_symmetry.space_group_name_H-M   'P 1'
#
loop_
_entity.id
_entity.type
_entity.pdbx_description
1 polymer ?
#
loop_
_entity_poly.entity_id
_entity_poly.type
_entity_poly.pdbx_seq_one_letter_code
_entity_poly.pdbx_strand_id
1 'polypeptide(L)'
;MFGDWGWVDRRNAMQSRRLNAWLNKVERLLVIEIGAGANIPTVRMTSESVCRRLIRINPTEPELGSAEGVSIACGGLEALRGIAAAMGDCLPGTA
;
A
#
# COMPACT_ATOMS: atom_id res chain seq x y z
N MET A 1 -10.20 19.30 0.06
CA MET A 1 -10.41 18.47 1.26
C MET A 1 -11.77 17.79 1.18
N PHE A 2 -12.02 16.83 2.08
CA PHE A 2 -13.34 16.21 2.23
C PHE A 2 -14.35 17.29 2.64
N GLY A 3 -15.38 17.52 1.83
CA GLY A 3 -16.41 18.55 2.08
C GLY A 3 -16.31 19.82 1.25
N ASP A 4 -15.33 19.94 0.35
CA ASP A 4 -15.27 21.08 -0.56
C ASP A 4 -16.34 20.93 -1.66
N TRP A 5 -17.04 22.01 -2.00
CA TRP A 5 -18.05 22.07 -3.07
C TRP A 5 -17.55 21.62 -4.46
N GLY A 6 -16.24 21.47 -4.64
CA GLY A 6 -15.57 20.92 -5.83
C GLY A 6 -15.18 19.44 -5.73
N TRP A 7 -15.54 18.74 -4.65
CA TRP A 7 -15.33 17.29 -4.53
C TRP A 7 -16.12 16.58 -5.62
N VAL A 8 -15.40 16.04 -6.62
CA VAL A 8 -16.02 15.31 -7.74
C VAL A 8 -16.41 13.92 -7.24
N ASP A 9 -17.55 13.85 -6.57
CA ASP A 9 -18.14 12.62 -6.00
C ASP A 9 -18.17 11.49 -7.05
N ARG A 10 -18.54 11.84 -8.28
CA ARG A 10 -18.54 10.92 -9.42
C ARG A 10 -17.16 10.32 -9.72
N ARG A 11 -16.07 11.09 -9.65
CA ARG A 11 -14.72 10.61 -9.97
C ARG A 11 -14.21 9.67 -8.89
N ASN A 12 -14.38 10.06 -7.63
CA ASN A 12 -14.01 9.23 -6.48
C ASN A 12 -14.80 7.91 -6.52
N ALA A 13 -16.12 7.97 -6.69
CA ALA A 13 -16.97 6.77 -6.80
C ALA A 13 -16.54 5.84 -7.96
N MET A 14 -16.17 6.39 -9.12
CA MET A 14 -15.67 5.59 -10.25
C MET A 14 -14.32 4.93 -9.93
N GLN A 15 -13.41 5.62 -9.26
CA GLN A 15 -12.12 5.06 -8.86
C GLN A 15 -12.29 3.95 -7.82
N SER A 16 -13.13 4.16 -6.79
CA SER A 16 -13.43 3.15 -5.78
C SER A 16 -14.08 1.91 -6.41
N ARG A 17 -15.02 2.07 -7.35
CA ARG A 17 -15.62 0.94 -8.07
C ARG A 17 -14.59 0.13 -8.86
N ARG A 18 -13.67 0.80 -9.55
CA ARG A 18 -12.59 0.13 -10.32
C ARG A 18 -11.64 -0.62 -9.40
N LEU A 19 -11.26 -0.01 -8.27
CA LEU A 19 -10.41 -0.64 -7.26
C LEU A 19 -11.09 -1.91 -6.71
N ASN A 20 -12.34 -1.81 -6.27
CA ASN A 20 -13.09 -2.95 -5.74
C ASN A 20 -13.25 -4.07 -6.77
N ALA A 21 -13.55 -3.72 -8.03
CA ALA A 21 -13.66 -4.69 -9.11
C ALA A 21 -12.34 -5.42 -9.40
N TRP A 22 -11.21 -4.74 -9.23
CA TRP A 22 -9.89 -5.36 -9.35
C TRP A 22 -9.55 -6.22 -8.14
N LEU A 23 -9.76 -5.72 -6.91
CA LEU A 23 -9.51 -6.45 -5.67
C LEU A 23 -10.25 -7.80 -5.63
N ASN A 24 -11.50 -7.84 -6.11
CA ASN A 24 -12.29 -9.07 -6.18
C ASN A 24 -11.71 -10.16 -7.11
N LYS A 25 -10.72 -9.83 -7.94
CA LYS A 25 -10.08 -10.76 -8.90
C LYS A 25 -8.68 -11.17 -8.49
N VAL A 26 -8.11 -10.60 -7.42
CA VAL A 26 -6.72 -10.84 -7.02
C VAL A 26 -6.66 -11.97 -5.99
N GLU A 27 -6.00 -13.07 -6.34
CA GLU A 27 -5.89 -14.25 -5.45
C GLU A 27 -4.75 -14.12 -4.42
N ARG A 28 -3.64 -13.47 -4.78
CA ARG A 28 -2.44 -13.33 -3.92
C ARG A 28 -2.09 -11.87 -3.68
N LEU A 29 -3.03 -11.13 -3.13
CA LEU A 29 -2.83 -9.71 -2.82
C LEU A 29 -1.70 -9.54 -1.80
N LEU A 30 -0.84 -8.56 -2.06
CA LEU A 30 0.16 -8.02 -1.15
C LEU A 30 0.02 -6.49 -1.20
N VAL A 31 -0.08 -5.85 -0.04
CA VAL A 31 -0.12 -4.39 0.06
C VAL A 31 1.29 -3.87 0.35
N ILE A 32 1.73 -2.84 -0.39
CA ILE A 32 2.94 -2.08 -0.05
C ILE A 32 2.49 -0.68 0.36
N GLU A 33 2.55 -0.40 1.65
CA GLU A 33 2.16 0.87 2.25
C GLU A 33 3.39 1.75 2.46
N ILE A 34 3.35 3.00 2.00
CA ILE A 34 4.50 3.91 2.02
C ILE A 34 4.11 5.21 2.70
N GLY A 35 4.79 5.55 3.80
CA GLY A 35 4.66 6.84 4.49
C GLY A 35 3.34 7.07 5.22
N ALA A 36 2.51 6.04 5.40
CA ALA A 36 1.26 6.17 6.15
C ALA A 36 1.54 6.19 7.66
N GLY A 37 1.29 7.34 8.29
CA GLY A 37 1.36 7.53 9.74
C GLY A 37 -0.03 7.50 10.41
N ALA A 38 -0.06 7.57 11.73
CA ALA A 38 -1.29 7.52 12.52
C ALA A 38 -2.12 8.81 12.46
N ASN A 39 -1.52 9.95 12.06
CA ASN A 39 -2.21 11.24 12.01
C ASN A 39 -3.37 11.28 10.99
N ILE A 40 -3.27 10.50 9.90
CA ILE A 40 -4.36 10.26 8.94
C ILE A 40 -4.40 8.76 8.64
N PRO A 41 -5.14 7.96 9.45
CA PRO A 41 -5.02 6.51 9.44
C PRO A 41 -5.76 5.85 8.27
N THR A 42 -6.40 6.62 7.38
CA THR A 42 -7.22 6.08 6.28
C THR A 42 -6.45 5.11 5.40
N VAL A 43 -5.16 5.38 5.13
CA VAL A 43 -4.31 4.45 4.37
C VAL A 43 -4.10 3.16 5.16
N ARG A 44 -3.74 3.24 6.45
CA ARG A 44 -3.55 2.05 7.32
C ARG A 44 -4.80 1.19 7.40
N MET A 45 -5.94 1.82 7.67
CA MET A 45 -7.23 1.14 7.74
C MET A 45 -7.59 0.48 6.41
N THR A 46 -7.33 1.16 5.28
CA THR A 46 -7.59 0.60 3.95
C THR A 46 -6.70 -0.61 3.71
N SER A 47 -5.39 -0.47 3.91
CA SER A 47 -4.39 -1.54 3.77
C SER A 47 -4.79 -2.80 4.53
N GLU A 48 -5.12 -2.64 5.83
CA GLU A 48 -5.49 -3.74 6.71
C GLU A 48 -6.84 -4.36 6.35
N SER A 49 -7.80 -3.56 5.85
CA SER A 49 -9.12 -4.06 5.44
C SER A 49 -9.09 -4.89 4.15
N VAL A 50 -8.18 -4.58 3.22
CA VAL A 50 -8.10 -5.26 1.93
C VAL A 50 -7.14 -6.44 1.96
N CYS A 51 -6.13 -6.43 2.84
CA CYS A 51 -5.16 -7.51 2.92
C CYS A 51 -4.52 -7.63 4.30
N ARG A 52 -4.38 -8.87 4.77
CA ARG A 52 -3.59 -9.17 5.98
C ARG A 52 -2.08 -9.17 5.72
N ARG A 53 -1.64 -9.37 4.47
CA ARG A 53 -0.23 -9.41 4.06
C ARG A 53 0.22 -8.04 3.58
N LEU A 54 1.15 -7.41 4.32
CA LEU A 54 1.62 -6.08 3.97
C LEU A 54 3.11 -5.84 4.20
N ILE A 55 3.68 -4.97 3.37
CA ILE A 55 4.98 -4.34 3.58
C ILE A 55 4.73 -2.89 3.98
N ARG A 56 5.12 -2.50 5.20
CA ARG A 56 5.01 -1.12 5.69
C ARG A 56 6.37 -0.45 5.62
N ILE A 57 6.44 0.65 4.87
CA ILE A 57 7.63 1.48 4.74
C ILE A 57 7.33 2.83 5.40
N ASN A 58 7.93 3.08 6.56
CA ASN A 58 7.79 4.35 7.27
C ASN A 58 9.02 4.58 8.17
N PRO A 59 9.69 5.74 8.10
CA PRO A 59 10.89 5.97 8.90
C PRO A 59 10.62 6.11 10.40
N THR A 60 9.41 6.52 10.80
CA THR A 60 9.09 6.87 12.19
C THR A 60 8.01 6.00 12.82
N GLU A 61 7.13 5.42 12.01
CA GLU A 61 6.00 4.59 12.48
C GLU A 61 5.89 3.29 11.66
N PRO A 62 6.91 2.41 11.66
CA PRO A 62 6.95 1.22 10.80
C PRO A 62 6.15 0.02 11.35
N GLU A 63 5.59 0.11 12.55
CA GLU A 63 4.95 -1.02 13.26
C GLU A 63 3.75 -1.57 12.48
N LEU A 64 3.64 -2.90 12.37
CA LEU A 64 2.57 -3.56 11.58
C LEU A 64 1.23 -3.70 12.32
N GLY A 65 1.22 -3.55 13.64
CA GLY A 65 0.03 -3.86 14.45
C GLY A 65 -0.31 -5.35 14.38
N SER A 66 -1.54 -5.69 14.01
CA SER A 66 -2.01 -7.07 13.86
C SER A 66 -1.80 -7.66 12.47
N ALA A 67 -1.26 -6.89 11.53
CA ALA A 67 -0.99 -7.36 10.17
C ALA A 67 0.24 -8.28 10.11
N GLU A 68 0.26 -9.15 9.11
CA GLU A 68 1.35 -10.06 8.82
C GLU A 68 2.23 -9.47 7.71
N GLY A 69 3.56 -9.52 7.86
CA GLY A 69 4.48 -9.17 6.78
C GLY A 69 5.74 -8.47 7.24
N VAL A 70 6.17 -7.45 6.48
CA VAL A 70 7.50 -6.86 6.62
C VAL A 70 7.40 -5.39 7.01
N SER A 71 8.18 -5.00 8.00
CA SER A 71 8.31 -3.63 8.48
C SER A 71 9.66 -3.06 8.05
N ILE A 72 9.67 -1.90 7.38
CA ILE A 72 10.86 -1.23 6.88
C ILE A 72 10.91 0.19 7.43
N ALA A 73 11.82 0.41 8.38
CA ALA A 73 12.01 1.67 9.08
C ALA A 73 12.92 2.66 8.33
N CYS A 74 12.57 3.01 7.08
CA CYS A 74 13.32 3.99 6.30
C CYS A 74 12.44 4.81 5.34
N GLY A 75 13.05 5.72 4.59
CA GLY A 75 12.36 6.54 3.61
C GLY A 75 11.83 5.74 2.42
N GLY A 76 10.69 6.14 1.86
CA GLY A 76 10.03 5.43 0.75
C GLY A 76 10.95 5.13 -0.44
N LEU A 77 11.75 6.11 -0.88
CA LEU A 77 12.68 5.93 -2.00
C LEU A 77 13.81 4.96 -1.66
N GLU A 78 14.35 5.02 -0.45
CA GLU A 78 15.42 4.14 0.01
C GLU A 78 14.95 2.68 0.04
N ALA A 79 13.78 2.44 0.64
CA ALA A 79 13.18 1.11 0.69
C ALA A 79 12.93 0.54 -0.71
N LEU A 80 12.33 1.33 -1.62
CA LEU A 80 12.04 0.87 -2.98
C LEU A 80 13.31 0.57 -3.78
N ARG A 81 14.38 1.36 -3.59
CA ARG A 81 15.69 1.07 -4.20
C ARG A 81 16.30 -0.21 -3.64
N GLY A 82 16.22 -0.43 -2.33
CA GLY A 82 16.68 -1.68 -1.70
C GLY A 82 15.92 -2.91 -2.20
N ILE A 83 14.59 -2.81 -2.30
CA ILE A 83 13.74 -3.87 -2.85
C ILE A 83 14.09 -4.14 -4.31
N ALA A 84 14.22 -3.09 -5.14
CA ALA A 84 14.60 -3.23 -6.54
C ALA A 84 15.98 -3.87 -6.72
N ALA A 85 16.97 -3.49 -5.91
CA ALA A 85 18.29 -4.09 -5.93
C ALA A 85 18.25 -5.58 -5.57
N ALA A 86 17.51 -5.95 -4.51
CA ALA A 86 17.32 -7.35 -4.12
C ALA A 86 16.57 -8.18 -5.17
N MET A 87 15.68 -7.55 -5.96
CA MET A 87 15.02 -8.19 -7.11
C MET A 87 15.92 -8.23 -8.37
N GLY A 88 16.91 -7.33 -8.49
CA GLY A 88 17.85 -7.28 -9.61
C GLY A 88 18.78 -8.48 -9.70
N ASP A 89 18.99 -9.17 -8.58
CA ASP A 89 19.67 -10.48 -8.52
C ASP A 89 18.72 -11.65 -8.88
N CYS A 90 17.46 -11.35 -9.18
CA CYS A 90 16.42 -12.30 -9.60
C CYS A 90 15.62 -11.71 -10.77
N LEU A 91 16.29 -11.39 -11.90
CA LEU A 91 15.56 -11.27 -13.15
C LEU A 91 14.94 -12.65 -13.48
N PRO A 92 13.66 -12.72 -13.85
CA PRO A 92 13.10 -13.94 -14.41
C PRO A 92 13.87 -14.25 -15.69
N GLY A 93 14.72 -15.28 -15.62
CA GLY A 93 15.08 -16.02 -16.81
C GLY A 93 13.79 -16.44 -17.50
N THR A 94 13.75 -16.20 -18.80
CA THR A 94 13.02 -17.01 -19.78
C THR A 94 12.76 -18.43 -19.26
N ALA A 95 11.50 -18.73 -19.00
CA ALA A 95 10.92 -20.07 -19.00
C ALA A 95 9.58 -19.96 -19.72
#